data_AF-A0A353KQQ3-F1
#
_entry.id   AF-A0A353KQQ3-F1
#
_cell.length_a   1.000
_cell.length_b   1.000
_cell.length_c   1.000
_cell.angle_alpha   90.00
_cell.angle_beta   90.00
_cell.angle_gamma   90.00
#
_symmetry.space_group_name_H-M   'P 1'
#
loop_
_entity.id
_entity.type
_entity.pdbx_description
1 polymer ?
#
loop_
_entity_poly.entity_id
_entity_poly.type
_entity_poly.pdbx_seq_one_letter_code
_entity_poly.pdbx_strand_id
1 'polypeptide(L)'
;MEKEDKKGVDIEKELTYKKRNFFEASDEKKIGKAYEYGEDYKKFLDASKTEREAVATSVKYAEKNGFKPYVFGEKLKAGDKKYYNNRDKSLVLFVVGSENISEG
;
A
#
# COMPACT_ATOMS: atom_id res chain seq x y z
N MET A 1 40.81 14.93 -21.26
CA MET A 1 40.89 14.08 -20.06
C MET A 1 39.93 14.58 -18.97
N GLU A 2 40.06 15.80 -18.44
CA GLU A 2 39.20 16.30 -17.33
C GLU A 2 37.67 16.37 -17.58
N LYS A 3 37.22 16.45 -18.84
CA LYS A 3 35.79 16.50 -19.19
C LYS A 3 35.12 15.12 -19.21
N GLU A 4 35.89 14.06 -19.48
CA GLU A 4 35.37 12.68 -19.53
C GLU A 4 35.23 12.12 -18.11
N ASP A 5 36.18 12.42 -17.22
CA ASP A 5 36.14 12.01 -15.82
C ASP A 5 34.97 12.66 -15.05
N LYS A 6 34.63 13.93 -15.31
CA LYS A 6 33.45 14.58 -14.73
C LYS A 6 32.14 13.92 -15.16
N LYS A 7 32.03 13.55 -16.44
CA LYS A 7 30.85 12.86 -16.98
C LYS A 7 30.65 11.50 -16.32
N GLY A 8 31.73 10.73 -16.13
CA GLY A 8 31.68 9.44 -15.44
C GLY A 8 31.21 9.55 -13.99
N VAL A 9 31.74 10.53 -13.24
CA VAL A 9 31.36 10.78 -11.84
C VAL A 9 29.91 11.27 -11.71
N ASP A 10 29.41 12.05 -12.67
CA ASP A 10 28.01 12.50 -12.67
C ASP A 10 27.05 11.35 -12.97
N ILE A 11 27.38 10.47 -13.93
CA ILE A 11 26.62 9.25 -14.22
C ILE A 11 26.61 8.29 -13.02
N GLU A 12 27.76 8.12 -12.35
CA GLU A 12 27.86 7.30 -11.15
C GLU A 12 26.93 7.84 -10.04
N LYS A 13 26.88 9.17 -9.85
CA LYS A 13 26.00 9.80 -8.86
C LYS A 13 24.52 9.67 -9.18
N GLU A 14 24.13 9.57 -10.46
CA GLU A 14 22.75 9.36 -10.90
C GLU A 14 22.32 7.89 -10.80
N LEU A 15 23.22 6.95 -11.10
CA LEU A 15 22.91 5.52 -11.12
C LEU A 15 23.06 4.84 -9.76
N THR A 16 23.85 5.41 -8.85
CA THR A 16 24.05 4.84 -7.51
C THR A 16 22.93 5.23 -6.55
N TYR A 17 22.39 4.23 -5.85
CA TYR A 17 21.41 4.46 -4.79
C TYR A 17 22.07 5.21 -3.62
N LYS A 18 21.48 6.34 -3.24
CA LYS A 18 21.89 7.10 -2.05
C LYS A 18 20.85 6.93 -0.96
N LYS A 19 21.25 6.31 0.15
CA LYS A 19 20.42 6.24 1.34
C LYS A 19 20.24 7.65 1.91
N ARG A 20 19.00 8.15 1.88
CA ARG A 20 18.59 9.41 2.53
C ARG A 20 17.42 9.13 3.45
N ASN A 21 17.33 9.85 4.57
CA ASN A 21 16.16 9.72 5.42
C ASN A 21 14.95 10.43 4.78
N PHE A 22 13.75 10.08 5.22
CA PHE A 22 12.51 10.59 4.65
C PHE A 22 12.39 12.13 4.77
N PHE A 23 12.80 12.70 5.90
CA PHE A 23 12.67 14.13 6.18
C PHE A 23 13.64 14.98 5.36
N GLU A 24 14.83 14.48 5.05
CA GLU A 24 15.81 15.11 4.17
C GLU A 24 15.38 15.06 2.69
N ALA A 25 14.68 13.99 2.29
CA ALA A 25 14.29 13.75 0.90
C ALA A 25 12.91 14.31 0.54
N SER A 26 12.14 14.79 1.52
CA SER A 26 10.75 15.23 1.35
C SER A 26 10.59 16.73 1.55
N ASP A 27 9.60 17.31 0.87
CA ASP A 27 9.17 18.68 1.12
C ASP A 27 8.19 18.76 2.29
N GLU A 28 7.94 19.97 2.79
CA GLU A 28 7.01 20.22 3.90
C GLU A 28 5.60 19.67 3.62
N LYS A 29 5.16 19.69 2.34
CA LYS A 29 3.86 19.15 1.93
C LYS A 29 3.79 17.63 2.11
N LYS A 30 4.81 16.88 1.69
CA LYS A 30 4.87 15.43 1.90
C LYS A 30 4.97 15.09 3.38
N ILE A 31 5.75 15.85 4.14
CA ILE A 31 5.86 15.68 5.60
C ILE A 31 4.50 15.90 6.27
N GLY A 32 3.77 16.96 5.90
CA GLY A 32 2.41 17.24 6.37
C GLY A 32 1.45 16.08 6.10
N LYS A 33 1.43 15.56 4.87
CA LYS A 33 0.61 14.39 4.50
C LYS A 33 0.96 13.13 5.31
N ALA A 34 2.23 12.93 5.65
CA ALA A 34 2.64 11.80 6.47
C ALA A 34 2.10 11.92 7.91
N TYR A 35 2.09 13.12 8.48
CA TYR A 35 1.48 13.38 9.78
C TYR A 35 -0.04 13.20 9.75
N GLU A 36 -0.72 13.71 8.71
CA GLU A 36 -2.16 13.51 8.53
C GLU A 36 -2.53 12.01 8.46
N TYR A 37 -1.76 11.24 7.69
CA TYR A 37 -1.92 9.78 7.64
C TYR A 37 -1.72 9.15 9.03
N GLY A 38 -0.76 9.64 9.81
CA GLY A 38 -0.51 9.21 11.18
C GLY A 38 -1.71 9.38 12.11
N GLU A 39 -2.50 10.45 11.97
CA GLU A 39 -3.71 10.66 12.76
C GLU A 39 -4.81 9.64 12.43
N ASP A 40 -5.00 9.32 11.15
CA ASP A 40 -5.98 8.30 10.75
C ASP A 40 -5.52 6.89 11.13
N TYR A 41 -4.21 6.62 11.10
CA TYR A 41 -3.63 5.38 11.59
C TYR A 41 -3.89 5.19 13.10
N LYS A 42 -3.74 6.24 13.92
CA LYS A 42 -4.09 6.18 15.36
C LYS A 42 -5.56 5.81 15.56
N LYS A 43 -6.49 6.45 14.83
CA LYS A 43 -7.92 6.13 14.90
C LYS A 43 -8.21 4.68 14.53
N PHE A 44 -7.53 4.14 13.52
CA PHE A 44 -7.65 2.72 13.16
C PHE A 44 -7.20 1.81 14.31
N LEU A 45 -6.04 2.09 14.92
CA LEU A 45 -5.53 1.34 16.08
C LEU A 45 -6.45 1.46 17.31
N ASP A 46 -7.12 2.59 17.49
CA ASP A 46 -8.09 2.78 18.58
C ASP A 46 -9.34 1.94 18.40
N ALA A 47 -9.80 1.76 17.16
CA ALA A 47 -10.93 0.91 16.83
C ALA A 47 -10.58 -0.58 16.61
N SER A 48 -9.31 -0.99 16.77
CA SER A 48 -8.81 -2.31 16.37
C SER A 48 -7.92 -2.96 17.44
N LYS A 49 -8.40 -3.04 18.69
CA LYS A 49 -7.60 -3.55 19.83
C LYS A 49 -7.46 -5.07 19.83
N THR A 50 -8.43 -5.77 19.26
CA THR A 50 -8.45 -7.24 19.12
C THR A 50 -8.45 -7.67 17.65
N GLU A 51 -8.18 -8.95 17.38
CA GLU A 51 -8.18 -9.47 16.02
C GLU A 51 -9.55 -9.31 15.34
N ARG A 52 -10.63 -9.47 16.11
CA ARG A 52 -12.01 -9.35 15.61
C ARG A 52 -12.38 -7.92 15.28
N GLU A 53 -11.99 -6.98 16.13
CA GLU A 53 -12.20 -5.56 15.88
C GLU A 53 -11.38 -5.07 14.69
N ALA A 54 -10.13 -5.54 14.55
CA ALA A 54 -9.30 -5.22 13.39
C ALA A 54 -9.93 -5.69 12.08
N VAL A 55 -10.48 -6.91 12.04
CA VAL A 55 -11.22 -7.41 10.87
C VAL A 55 -12.47 -6.57 10.61
N ALA A 56 -13.27 -6.30 11.63
CA ALA A 56 -14.50 -5.51 11.48
C ALA A 56 -14.22 -4.08 10.97
N THR A 57 -13.21 -3.41 11.53
CA THR A 57 -12.79 -2.07 11.10
C THR A 57 -12.24 -2.09 9.67
N SER A 58 -11.44 -3.10 9.34
CA SER A 58 -10.87 -3.27 7.99
C SER A 58 -11.94 -3.55 6.93
N VAL A 59 -12.96 -4.37 7.24
CA VAL A 59 -14.10 -4.62 6.34
C VAL A 59 -14.86 -3.32 6.06
N LYS A 60 -15.19 -2.53 7.09
CA LYS A 60 -15.85 -1.22 6.89
C LYS A 60 -15.03 -0.30 6.00
N TYR A 61 -13.71 -0.26 6.20
CA TYR A 61 -12.81 0.55 5.38
C TYR A 61 -12.75 0.04 3.94
N ALA A 62 -12.69 -1.28 3.74
CA ALA A 62 -12.68 -1.91 2.43
C ALA A 62 -13.96 -1.63 1.65
N GLU A 63 -15.13 -1.82 2.26
CA GLU A 63 -16.44 -1.56 1.66
C GLU A 63 -16.59 -0.10 1.25
N LYS A 64 -16.16 0.84 2.10
CA LYS A 64 -16.11 2.27 1.77
C LYS A 64 -15.25 2.58 0.53
N ASN A 65 -14.21 1.78 0.28
CA ASN A 65 -13.31 1.90 -0.87
C ASN A 65 -13.72 1.02 -2.08
N GLY A 66 -14.94 0.49 -2.05
CA GLY A 66 -15.54 -0.25 -3.16
C GLY A 66 -15.21 -1.75 -3.19
N PHE A 67 -14.61 -2.30 -2.13
CA PHE A 67 -14.47 -3.75 -2.01
C PHE A 67 -15.80 -4.40 -1.67
N LYS A 68 -16.01 -5.63 -2.15
CA LYS A 68 -17.21 -6.44 -1.88
C LYS A 68 -16.83 -7.81 -1.36
N PRO A 69 -17.69 -8.48 -0.57
CA PRO A 69 -17.42 -9.84 -0.13
C PRO A 69 -17.27 -10.77 -1.34
N TYR A 70 -16.30 -11.67 -1.26
CA TYR A 70 -16.11 -12.76 -2.21
C TYR A 70 -16.95 -13.96 -1.78
N VAL A 71 -17.69 -14.53 -2.74
CA VAL A 71 -18.40 -15.79 -2.56
C VAL A 71 -17.70 -16.85 -3.40
N PHE A 72 -17.37 -17.99 -2.79
CA PHE A 72 -16.73 -19.10 -3.51
C PHE A 72 -17.57 -19.52 -4.71
N GLY A 73 -16.91 -19.64 -5.86
CA GLY A 73 -17.54 -19.97 -7.14
C GLY A 73 -18.06 -18.76 -7.93
N GLU A 74 -17.99 -17.55 -7.38
CA GLU A 74 -18.29 -16.33 -8.14
C GLU A 74 -17.25 -16.12 -9.25
N LYS A 75 -17.71 -15.70 -10.44
CA LYS A 75 -16.83 -15.31 -11.55
C LYS A 75 -16.17 -13.96 -11.24
N LEU A 76 -14.86 -13.92 -11.35
CA LEU A 76 -14.06 -12.71 -11.17
C LEU A 76 -13.74 -12.07 -12.51
N LYS A 77 -13.67 -10.74 -12.53
CA LYS A 77 -13.26 -9.93 -13.69
C LYS A 77 -12.11 -9.01 -13.29
N ALA A 78 -11.27 -8.67 -14.25
CA ALA A 78 -10.20 -7.69 -14.05
C ALA A 78 -10.76 -6.38 -13.49
N GLY A 79 -10.10 -5.84 -12.47
CA GLY A 79 -10.53 -4.65 -11.73
C GLY A 79 -11.48 -4.92 -10.56
N ASP A 80 -11.99 -6.13 -10.39
CA ASP A 80 -12.84 -6.46 -9.23
C ASP A 80 -12.05 -6.29 -7.93
N LYS A 81 -12.66 -5.56 -6.98
CA LYS A 81 -12.16 -5.39 -5.61
C LYS A 81 -12.96 -6.28 -4.68
N LYS A 82 -12.32 -7.30 -4.13
CA LYS A 82 -12.98 -8.34 -3.33
C LYS A 82 -12.26 -8.57 -2.01
N TYR A 83 -13.02 -9.00 -1.00
CA TYR A 83 -12.44 -9.46 0.26
C TYR A 83 -13.07 -10.77 0.72
N TYR A 84 -12.29 -11.59 1.43
CA TYR A 84 -12.76 -12.80 2.09
C TYR A 84 -12.50 -12.67 3.59
N ASN A 85 -13.57 -12.77 4.39
CA ASN A 85 -13.50 -12.78 5.85
C ASN A 85 -13.61 -14.22 6.35
N ASN A 86 -12.56 -14.70 7.02
CA ASN A 86 -12.55 -16.00 7.66
C ASN A 86 -12.86 -15.86 9.16
N ARG A 87 -14.13 -16.11 9.49
CA ARG A 87 -14.65 -16.20 10.88
C ARG A 87 -14.33 -14.99 11.75
N ASP A 88 -14.28 -13.79 11.15
CA ASP A 88 -13.96 -12.52 11.81
C ASP A 88 -12.57 -12.48 12.46
N LYS A 89 -11.65 -13.36 12.06
CA LYS A 89 -10.29 -13.43 12.64
C LYS A 89 -9.18 -13.23 11.61
N SER A 90 -9.51 -13.34 10.33
CA SER A 90 -8.59 -13.11 9.23
C SER A 90 -9.33 -12.51 8.06
N LEU A 91 -8.71 -11.53 7.42
CA LEU A 91 -9.25 -10.83 6.27
C LEU A 91 -8.23 -10.88 5.14
N VAL A 92 -8.69 -11.32 3.96
CA VAL A 92 -7.92 -11.28 2.72
C VAL A 92 -8.57 -10.26 1.81
N LEU A 93 -7.82 -9.29 1.32
CA LEU A 93 -8.28 -8.33 0.31
C LEU A 93 -7.49 -8.54 -0.96
N PHE A 94 -8.16 -8.46 -2.11
CA PHE A 94 -7.51 -8.61 -3.40
C PHE A 94 -8.19 -7.75 -4.47
N VAL A 95 -7.37 -7.34 -5.44
CA VAL A 95 -7.81 -6.66 -6.65
C VAL A 95 -7.43 -7.57 -7.82
N VAL A 96 -8.40 -7.94 -8.63
CA VAL A 96 -8.20 -8.90 -9.73
C VAL A 96 -7.44 -8.21 -10.86
N GLY A 97 -6.25 -8.71 -11.18
CA GLY A 97 -5.44 -8.24 -12.31
C GLY A 97 -6.00 -8.67 -13.67
N SER A 98 -5.38 -8.19 -14.74
CA SER A 98 -5.71 -8.59 -16.12
C SER A 98 -4.93 -9.83 -16.59
N GLU A 99 -3.75 -10.07 -16.02
CA GLU A 99 -2.89 -11.19 -16.38
C GLU A 99 -3.29 -12.47 -15.64
N ASN A 100 -2.83 -13.62 -16.16
CA ASN A 100 -3.08 -14.88 -15.50
C ASN A 100 -2.31 -14.94 -14.17
N ILE A 101 -2.94 -15.49 -13.13
CA ILE A 101 -2.31 -15.63 -11.81
C ILE A 101 -1.01 -16.47 -11.85
N SER A 102 -0.85 -17.33 -12.86
CA SER A 102 0.36 -18.12 -13.08
C SER A 102 1.55 -17.33 -13.65
N GLU A 103 1.33 -16.09 -14.10
CA GLU A 103 2.35 -15.25 -14.74
C GLU A 103 2.90 -14.18 -13.78
N GLY A 104 2.55 -14.24 -12.49
CA GLY A 104 2.98 -13.31 -11.44
C GLY A 104 4.29 -13.65 -10.74
#